data_AF-A0A4Q7NC54-F1
#
_entry.id   AF-A0A4Q7NC54-F1
#
_cell.length_a   1.000
_cell.length_b   1.000
_cell.length_c   1.000
_cell.angle_alpha   90.00
_cell.angle_beta   90.00
_cell.angle_gamma   90.00
#
_symmetry.space_group_name_H-M   'P 1'
#
loop_
_entity.id
_entity.type
_entity.pdbx_description
1 polymer ?
#
loop_
_entity_poly.entity_id
_entity_poly.type
_entity_poly.pdbx_seq_one_letter_code
_entity_poly.pdbx_strand_id
1 'polypeptide(L)'
;MLPSLRFPSLAAACAVVALSACLAAGTARAAGGTDPARFRLTPALLDRMDAVAAELKNVKAADDDDDDAESVEDIARKLEARPQVRAALARQRLTGKEYATAMLAALHAGMYLATERAAGPQGQASFTPEQRANIEVMRARRKN
;
A
#
# COMPACT_ATOMS: atom_id res chain seq x y z
N MET A 1 12.36 -45.84 30.82
CA MET A 1 10.98 -45.70 30.33
C MET A 1 10.78 -44.24 29.95
N LEU A 2 10.54 -43.95 28.67
CA LEU A 2 10.02 -42.65 28.22
C LEU A 2 8.54 -42.51 28.64
N PRO A 3 8.04 -41.27 28.73
CA PRO A 3 7.08 -40.87 27.69
C PRO A 3 7.41 -39.51 27.06
N SER A 4 7.23 -39.49 25.74
CA SER A 4 7.31 -38.33 24.84
C SER A 4 6.06 -37.46 24.95
N LEU A 5 6.22 -36.13 25.10
CA LEU A 5 5.16 -35.17 24.75
C LEU A 5 5.74 -33.91 24.10
N ARG A 6 5.72 -33.97 22.76
CA ARG A 6 5.52 -32.94 21.73
C ARG A 6 5.49 -31.46 22.17
N PHE A 7 6.40 -30.69 21.60
CA PHE A 7 6.29 -29.24 21.39
C PHE A 7 5.09 -28.90 20.50
N PRO A 8 4.39 -27.79 20.78
CA PRO A 8 3.91 -26.92 19.73
C PRO A 8 4.74 -25.64 19.69
N SER A 9 5.31 -25.38 18.51
CA SER A 9 5.87 -24.09 18.10
C SER A 9 4.97 -22.93 18.52
N LEU A 10 5.49 -22.02 19.34
CA LEU A 10 4.96 -20.66 19.41
C LEU A 10 5.48 -19.91 18.18
N ALA A 11 4.73 -20.08 17.09
CA ALA A 11 4.93 -19.38 15.84
C ALA A 11 4.48 -17.92 15.95
N ALA A 12 5.25 -17.07 15.25
CA ALA A 12 4.86 -15.80 14.64
C ALA A 12 4.43 -14.69 15.63
N ALA A 13 5.39 -13.93 16.17
CA ALA A 13 5.98 -12.74 15.53
C ALA A 13 4.99 -11.57 15.45
N CYS A 14 4.98 -10.80 16.54
CA CYS A 14 4.68 -9.37 16.51
C CYS A 14 5.70 -8.67 15.61
N ALA A 15 5.25 -8.06 14.52
CA ALA A 15 6.02 -7.02 13.83
C ALA A 15 5.03 -6.00 13.27
N VAL A 16 4.55 -5.12 14.14
CA VAL A 16 3.95 -3.85 13.72
C VAL A 16 5.11 -2.97 13.31
N VAL A 17 5.42 -2.94 12.01
CA VAL A 17 6.45 -2.05 11.47
C VAL A 17 5.92 -0.62 11.55
N ALA A 18 6.51 0.14 12.46
CA ALA A 18 6.25 1.56 12.64
C ALA A 18 6.89 2.33 11.48
N LEU A 19 6.09 2.71 10.48
CA LEU A 19 6.51 3.63 9.42
C LEU A 19 6.47 5.06 9.98
N SER A 20 7.51 5.44 10.71
CA SER A 20 7.71 6.79 11.26
C SER A 20 8.69 7.58 10.40
N ALA A 21 8.29 8.80 10.03
CA ALA A 21 9.04 9.85 9.31
C ALA A 21 9.41 9.48 7.84
N CYS A 22 8.95 10.18 6.82
CA CYS A 22 9.35 11.55 6.48
C CYS A 22 8.27 12.25 5.65
N LEU A 23 7.49 13.12 6.29
CA LEU A 23 6.59 14.07 5.61
C LEU A 23 6.98 15.49 6.02
N ALA A 24 8.23 15.88 5.74
CA ALA A 24 8.64 17.26 5.81
C ALA A 24 9.83 17.52 4.88
N ALA A 25 9.67 18.56 4.05
CA ALA A 25 10.64 19.23 3.19
C ALA A 25 10.94 18.61 1.82
N GLY A 26 10.85 19.46 0.79
CA GLY A 26 11.73 19.35 -0.38
C GLY A 26 11.03 19.36 -1.73
N THR A 27 10.92 20.55 -2.32
CA THR A 27 10.65 20.75 -3.74
C THR A 27 11.70 20.06 -4.61
N ALA A 28 11.40 18.86 -5.12
CA ALA A 28 12.10 18.26 -6.25
C ALA A 28 11.06 17.88 -7.30
N ARG A 29 11.04 18.66 -8.37
CA ARG A 29 10.14 18.50 -9.52
C ARG A 29 10.62 17.29 -10.34
N ALA A 30 10.24 16.08 -9.93
CA ALA A 30 10.35 14.90 -10.77
C ALA A 30 9.17 14.90 -11.76
N ALA A 31 9.44 15.35 -12.98
CA ALA A 31 8.50 15.25 -14.08
C ALA A 31 8.38 13.77 -14.50
N GLY A 32 7.19 13.21 -14.34
CA GLY A 32 6.78 11.98 -15.02
C GLY A 32 6.28 10.88 -14.11
N GLY A 33 5.02 10.99 -13.62
CA GLY A 33 4.16 9.84 -13.29
C GLY A 33 3.64 9.78 -11.86
N THR A 34 2.61 10.59 -11.62
CA THR A 34 1.63 10.51 -10.52
C THR A 34 2.17 10.56 -9.09
N ASP A 35 2.33 11.78 -8.59
CA ASP A 35 2.34 12.14 -7.17
C ASP A 35 1.15 11.47 -6.44
N PRO A 36 1.38 10.62 -5.42
CA PRO A 36 0.31 9.99 -4.64
C PRO A 36 -0.69 10.98 -4.04
N ALA A 37 -0.27 12.20 -3.70
CA ALA A 37 -1.15 13.24 -3.16
C ALA A 37 -2.11 13.82 -4.21
N ARG A 38 -1.83 13.61 -5.51
CA ARG A 38 -2.67 14.04 -6.65
C ARG A 38 -3.31 12.87 -7.38
N PHE A 39 -3.06 11.64 -6.95
CA PHE A 39 -3.62 10.44 -7.56
C PHE A 39 -5.06 10.23 -7.08
N ARG A 40 -5.98 9.91 -8.00
CA ARG A 40 -7.39 9.70 -7.67
C ARG A 40 -7.75 8.22 -7.71
N LEU A 41 -8.10 7.67 -6.55
CA LEU A 41 -8.65 6.33 -6.41
C LEU A 41 -10.07 6.29 -6.99
N THR A 42 -10.41 5.14 -7.56
CA THR A 42 -11.77 4.82 -8.00
C THR A 42 -12.12 3.42 -7.50
N PRO A 43 -13.42 3.11 -7.28
CA PRO A 43 -13.83 1.76 -6.90
C PRO A 43 -13.30 0.69 -7.87
N ALA A 44 -13.45 0.92 -9.17
CA ALA A 44 -12.97 -0.02 -10.20
C ALA A 44 -11.45 -0.23 -10.17
N LEU A 45 -10.65 0.79 -9.84
CA LEU A 45 -9.21 0.63 -9.66
C LEU A 45 -8.92 -0.24 -8.43
N LEU A 46 -9.59 0.01 -7.32
CA LEU A 46 -9.42 -0.77 -6.09
C LEU A 46 -9.81 -2.24 -6.30
N ASP A 47 -10.87 -2.53 -7.07
CA ASP A 47 -11.27 -3.90 -7.39
C ASP A 47 -10.21 -4.62 -8.23
N ARG A 48 -9.58 -3.92 -9.18
CA ARG A 48 -8.44 -4.46 -9.95
C ARG A 48 -7.23 -4.70 -9.04
N MET A 49 -6.97 -3.82 -8.08
CA MET A 49 -5.87 -4.02 -7.11
C MET A 49 -6.11 -5.24 -6.21
N ASP A 50 -7.34 -5.45 -5.74
CA ASP A 50 -7.70 -6.64 -4.96
C ASP A 50 -7.57 -7.92 -5.79
N ALA A 51 -7.91 -7.88 -7.07
CA ALA A 51 -7.73 -9.02 -7.96
C ALA A 51 -6.24 -9.39 -8.13
N VAL A 52 -5.34 -8.39 -8.24
CA VAL A 52 -3.89 -8.62 -8.21
C VAL A 52 -3.46 -9.26 -6.88
N ALA A 53 -3.92 -8.72 -5.75
CA ALA A 53 -3.58 -9.26 -4.43
C ALA A 53 -4.08 -10.70 -4.24
N ALA A 54 -5.28 -11.02 -4.72
CA ALA A 54 -5.87 -12.36 -4.67
C ALA A 54 -5.10 -13.37 -5.53
N GLU A 55 -4.59 -12.97 -6.70
CA GLU A 55 -3.72 -13.80 -7.55
C GLU A 55 -2.38 -14.08 -6.86
N LEU A 56 -1.83 -13.08 -6.17
CA LEU A 56 -0.51 -13.15 -5.56
C LEU A 56 -0.50 -13.71 -4.12
N LYS A 57 -1.65 -13.99 -3.51
CA LYS A 57 -1.78 -14.41 -2.09
C LYS A 57 -0.92 -15.61 -1.67
N ASN A 58 -0.61 -16.50 -2.61
CA ASN A 58 0.16 -17.73 -2.36
C ASN A 58 1.61 -17.63 -2.87
N VAL A 59 1.98 -16.51 -3.47
CA VAL A 59 3.34 -16.28 -3.95
C VAL A 59 4.18 -15.90 -2.73
N LYS A 60 5.15 -16.75 -2.39
CA LYS A 60 6.10 -16.46 -1.31
C LYS A 60 6.69 -15.07 -1.54
N ALA A 61 6.61 -14.20 -0.52
CA ALA A 61 7.39 -12.97 -0.51
C ALA A 61 8.86 -13.38 -0.68
N ALA A 62 9.58 -12.72 -1.59
CA ALA A 62 11.02 -12.89 -1.59
C ALA A 62 11.53 -12.42 -0.21
N ASP A 63 12.65 -12.97 0.27
CA ASP A 63 13.42 -12.23 1.26
C ASP A 63 13.75 -10.90 0.58
N ASP A 64 13.07 -9.84 0.99
CA ASP A 64 13.42 -8.48 0.58
C ASP A 64 14.80 -8.25 1.19
N ASP A 65 15.85 -8.22 0.35
CA ASP A 65 17.05 -7.49 0.72
C ASP A 65 16.59 -6.08 1.11
N ASP A 66 16.98 -5.64 2.31
CA ASP A 66 16.64 -4.39 3.02
C ASP A 66 17.04 -3.10 2.26
N ASP A 67 16.71 -3.00 0.97
CA ASP A 67 16.72 -1.73 0.27
C ASP A 67 15.41 -1.01 0.64
N ASP A 68 15.50 0.06 1.42
CA ASP A 68 14.40 0.99 1.57
C ASP A 68 14.03 1.57 0.19
N ALA A 69 12.78 1.45 -0.24
CA ALA A 69 12.33 2.07 -1.48
C ALA A 69 12.08 3.57 -1.25
N GLU A 70 12.85 4.44 -1.91
CA GLU A 70 12.79 5.90 -1.70
C GLU A 70 11.72 6.61 -2.56
N SER A 71 11.22 5.95 -3.62
CA SER A 71 10.29 6.54 -4.57
C SER A 71 9.23 5.57 -5.12
N VAL A 72 8.18 6.12 -5.74
CA VAL A 72 7.16 5.36 -6.48
C VAL A 72 7.81 4.51 -7.57
N GLU A 73 8.78 5.07 -8.27
CA GLU A 73 9.54 4.40 -9.33
C GLU A 73 10.30 3.20 -8.79
N ASP A 74 10.94 3.33 -7.63
CA ASP A 74 11.69 2.23 -7.01
C ASP A 74 10.76 1.10 -6.60
N ILE A 75 9.61 1.43 -5.98
CA ILE A 75 8.57 0.45 -5.66
C ILE A 75 8.09 -0.25 -6.92
N ALA A 76 7.78 0.51 -7.98
CA ALA A 76 7.33 -0.05 -9.25
C ALA A 76 8.37 -1.00 -9.87
N ARG A 77 9.66 -0.60 -9.88
CA ARG A 77 10.76 -1.44 -10.37
C ARG A 77 10.87 -2.74 -9.57
N LYS A 78 10.79 -2.68 -8.24
CA LYS A 78 10.83 -3.87 -7.36
C LYS A 78 9.64 -4.81 -7.59
N LEU A 79 8.43 -4.26 -7.73
CA LEU A 79 7.25 -5.04 -8.09
C LEU A 79 7.44 -5.74 -9.44
N GLU A 80 7.88 -5.01 -10.46
CA GLU A 80 8.01 -5.53 -11.82
C GLU A 80 9.22 -6.44 -12.04
N ALA A 81 10.21 -6.41 -11.13
CA ALA A 81 11.34 -7.34 -11.13
C ALA A 81 10.89 -8.81 -11.00
N ARG A 82 9.70 -9.04 -10.42
CA ARG A 82 9.12 -10.37 -10.23
C ARG A 82 8.21 -10.72 -11.42
N PRO A 83 8.53 -11.75 -12.23
CA PRO A 83 7.73 -12.10 -13.40
C PRO A 83 6.26 -12.40 -13.08
N GLN A 84 5.99 -13.08 -11.95
CA GLN A 84 4.61 -13.35 -11.54
C GLN A 84 3.82 -12.09 -11.18
N VAL A 85 4.46 -11.09 -10.56
CA VAL A 85 3.80 -9.83 -10.20
C VAL A 85 3.52 -9.02 -11.46
N ARG A 86 4.50 -8.91 -12.37
CA ARG A 86 4.32 -8.27 -13.67
C ARG A 86 3.18 -8.90 -14.48
N ALA A 87 3.07 -10.23 -14.47
CA ALA A 87 1.98 -10.94 -15.13
C ALA A 87 0.61 -10.64 -14.50
N ALA A 88 0.50 -10.67 -13.17
CA ALA A 88 -0.74 -10.36 -12.46
C ALA A 88 -1.21 -8.92 -12.72
N LEU A 89 -0.29 -7.94 -12.65
CA LEU A 89 -0.56 -6.54 -12.98
C LEU A 89 -1.07 -6.39 -14.42
N ALA A 90 -0.40 -7.04 -15.38
CA ALA A 90 -0.78 -6.99 -16.79
C ALA A 90 -2.19 -7.55 -17.05
N ARG A 91 -2.59 -8.65 -16.39
CA ARG A 91 -3.96 -9.20 -16.49
C ARG A 91 -5.02 -8.21 -16.06
N GLN A 92 -4.71 -7.38 -15.06
CA GLN A 92 -5.59 -6.34 -14.54
C GLN A 92 -5.41 -4.98 -15.25
N ARG A 93 -4.60 -4.93 -16.32
CA ARG A 93 -4.30 -3.70 -17.08
C ARG A 93 -3.74 -2.60 -16.17
N LEU A 94 -2.84 -2.98 -15.27
CA LEU A 94 -2.13 -2.08 -14.36
C LEU A 94 -0.65 -2.08 -14.71
N THR A 95 -0.03 -0.91 -14.59
CA THR A 95 1.43 -0.80 -14.57
C THR A 95 1.91 -0.89 -13.12
N GLY A 96 3.16 -1.29 -12.88
CA GLY A 96 3.73 -1.29 -11.54
C GLY A 96 3.71 0.10 -10.91
N LYS A 97 3.90 1.15 -11.72
CA LYS A 97 3.83 2.54 -11.31
C LYS A 97 2.44 2.98 -10.87
N GLU A 98 1.41 2.70 -11.67
CA GLU A 98 0.01 2.97 -11.31
C GLU A 98 -0.38 2.22 -10.04
N TYR A 99 0.01 0.95 -9.92
CA TYR A 99 -0.27 0.14 -8.74
C TYR A 99 0.44 0.69 -7.49
N ALA A 100 1.72 1.05 -7.59
CA ALA A 100 2.50 1.63 -6.49
C ALA A 100 1.92 2.98 -6.03
N THR A 101 1.63 3.90 -6.96
CA THR A 101 1.00 5.18 -6.61
C THR A 101 -0.36 4.96 -5.95
N ALA A 102 -1.20 4.09 -6.52
CA ALA A 102 -2.53 3.80 -5.98
C ALA A 102 -2.45 3.19 -4.58
N MET A 103 -1.48 2.29 -4.34
CA MET A 103 -1.24 1.69 -3.03
C MET A 103 -0.89 2.75 -1.99
N LEU A 104 0.01 3.70 -2.30
CA LEU A 104 0.37 4.79 -1.39
C LEU A 104 -0.81 5.73 -1.11
N ALA A 105 -1.59 6.06 -2.15
CA ALA A 105 -2.80 6.87 -1.99
C ALA A 105 -3.85 6.18 -1.11
N ALA A 106 -4.04 4.87 -1.30
CA ALA A 106 -4.94 4.05 -0.49
C ALA A 106 -4.44 3.90 0.96
N LEU A 107 -3.13 3.74 1.15
CA LEU A 107 -2.49 3.69 2.46
C LEU A 107 -2.70 5.01 3.23
N HIS A 108 -2.43 6.16 2.60
CA HIS A 108 -2.68 7.48 3.20
C HIS A 108 -4.14 7.63 3.64
N ALA A 109 -5.10 7.33 2.75
CA ALA A 109 -6.52 7.39 3.08
C ALA A 109 -6.90 6.41 4.21
N GLY A 110 -6.34 5.20 4.19
CA GLY A 110 -6.56 4.17 5.20
C GLY A 110 -6.04 4.56 6.59
N MET A 111 -4.83 5.13 6.65
CA MET A 111 -4.22 5.66 7.87
C MET A 111 -5.04 6.80 8.45
N TYR A 112 -5.45 7.76 7.60
CA TYR A 112 -6.31 8.85 8.05
C TYR A 112 -7.61 8.31 8.65
N LEU A 113 -8.30 7.38 7.98
CA LEU A 113 -9.53 6.79 8.51
C LEU A 113 -9.31 5.98 9.79
N ALA A 114 -8.10 5.50 10.07
CA ALA A 114 -7.77 4.84 11.32
C ALA A 114 -7.56 5.85 12.47
N THR A 115 -7.09 7.06 12.15
CA THR A 115 -6.77 8.11 13.15
C THR A 115 -7.79 9.25 13.19
N GLU A 116 -8.82 9.26 12.33
CA GLU A 116 -9.73 10.41 12.13
C GLU A 116 -10.43 10.85 13.43
N ARG A 117 -10.73 9.91 14.34
CA ARG A 117 -11.32 10.20 15.65
C ARG A 117 -10.40 11.03 16.56
N ALA A 118 -9.09 10.88 16.41
CA ALA A 118 -8.08 11.62 17.18
C ALA A 118 -7.68 12.95 16.49
N ALA A 119 -7.74 13.01 15.16
CA ALA A 119 -7.29 14.16 14.38
C ALA A 119 -8.22 15.40 14.47
N GLY A 120 -9.47 15.22 14.93
CA GLY A 120 -10.46 16.29 15.01
C GLY A 120 -10.88 16.86 13.63
N PRO A 121 -11.80 17.83 13.60
CA PRO A 121 -12.38 18.35 12.36
C PRO A 121 -11.39 19.10 11.45
N GLN A 122 -10.21 19.48 11.96
CA GLN A 122 -9.18 20.17 11.16
C GLN A 122 -8.25 19.23 10.40
N GLY A 123 -8.32 17.91 10.65
CA GLY A 123 -7.36 16.93 10.12
C GLY A 123 -7.31 16.79 8.59
N GLN A 124 -8.25 17.40 7.85
CA GLN A 124 -8.25 17.39 6.38
C GLN A 124 -8.04 18.78 5.75
N ALA A 125 -7.85 19.83 6.57
CA ALA A 125 -7.74 21.20 6.07
C ALA A 125 -6.53 21.40 5.14
N SER A 126 -5.45 20.64 5.38
CA SER A 126 -4.23 20.65 4.56
C SER A 126 -4.26 19.67 3.38
N PHE A 127 -5.31 18.86 3.25
CA PHE A 127 -5.35 17.83 2.21
C PHE A 127 -5.68 18.41 0.84
N THR A 128 -5.18 17.77 -0.21
CA THR A 128 -5.58 18.04 -1.58
C THR A 128 -7.04 17.60 -1.82
N PRO A 129 -7.72 18.12 -2.86
CA PRO A 129 -9.03 17.60 -3.28
C PRO A 129 -9.01 16.09 -3.56
N GLU A 130 -7.94 15.58 -4.15
CA GLU A 130 -7.78 14.17 -4.49
C GLU A 130 -7.62 13.30 -3.24
N GLN A 131 -6.84 13.74 -2.25
CA GLN A 131 -6.71 13.05 -0.97
C GLN A 131 -8.06 12.93 -0.23
N ARG A 132 -8.85 14.01 -0.21
CA ARG A 132 -10.21 13.98 0.37
C ARG A 132 -11.12 13.01 -0.36
N ALA A 133 -11.13 13.05 -1.70
CA ALA A 133 -11.92 12.12 -2.52
C ALA A 133 -11.51 10.66 -2.28
N ASN A 134 -10.21 10.39 -2.12
CA ASN A 134 -9.70 9.04 -1.83
C ASN A 134 -10.17 8.53 -0.46
N ILE A 135 -10.19 9.41 0.56
CA ILE A 135 -10.73 9.09 1.88
C ILE A 135 -12.21 8.71 1.79
N GLU A 136 -13.00 9.45 1.01
CA GLU A 136 -14.42 9.16 0.80
C GLU A 136 -14.64 7.81 0.11
N VAL A 137 -13.88 7.52 -0.95
CA VAL A 137 -13.93 6.24 -1.66
C VAL A 137 -13.59 5.08 -0.70
N MET A 138 -12.50 5.21 0.06
CA MET A 138 -12.09 4.17 1.02
C MET A 138 -13.09 4.02 2.18
N ARG A 139 -13.72 5.11 2.63
CA ARG A 139 -14.77 5.08 3.65
C ARG A 139 -16.01 4.35 3.16
N ALA A 140 -16.43 4.59 1.92
CA ALA A 140 -17.55 3.89 1.31
C ALA A 140 -17.26 2.38 1.21
N ARG A 141 -16.05 2.01 0.80
CA ARG A 141 -15.63 0.61 0.67
C ARG A 141 -15.64 -0.17 1.99
N ARG A 142 -15.30 0.46 3.12
CA ARG A 142 -15.34 -0.18 4.46
C ARG A 142 -16.75 -0.51 4.97
N LYS A 143 -17.78 0.11 4.41
CA LYS A 143 -19.18 -0.08 4.84
C LYS A 143 -19.88 -1.22 4.09
N ASN A 144 -19.28 -1.71 3.01
CA ASN A 144 -19.74 -2.85 2.22
C ASN A 144 -19.10 -4.14 2.75
#